data_AF-A0A7V7B0Y0-F1
#
_entry.id   AF-A0A7V7B0Y0-F1
#
_cell.length_a   1.000
_cell.length_b   1.000
_cell.length_c   1.000
_cell.angle_alpha   90.00
_cell.angle_beta   90.00
_cell.angle_gamma   90.00
#
_symmetry.space_group_name_H-M   'P 1'
#
loop_
_entity.id
_entity.type
_entity.pdbx_description
1 polymer ?
#
loop_
_entity_poly.entity_id
_entity_poly.type
_entity_poly.pdbx_seq_one_letter_code
_entity_poly.pdbx_strand_id
1 'polypeptide(L)'
;LMNMILKESPGKKYRIYLLGSKPGIAKLASAKIKEKYPGIKIEGYHHGYFSIDDEEKIIKDINYKKPDFLFVGLGAPRQEKWIFENLEHLDVKVCMGIGGSIDIFAGKVKRAPLIFQKLGLEWFYRLIKEPRRIGRMLALPHFVLKVLFLRDKQISS
;
A
#
# COMPACT_ATOMS: atom_id res chain seq x y z
N LEU A 1 1.67 9.32 -5.62
CA LEU A 1 2.50 9.73 -4.47
C LEU A 1 3.76 8.88 -4.29
N MET A 2 3.68 7.59 -3.94
CA MET A 2 4.86 6.71 -3.73
C MET A 2 5.92 6.80 -4.84
N ASN A 3 5.51 6.72 -6.12
CA ASN A 3 6.44 6.85 -7.26
C ASN A 3 7.24 8.16 -7.28
N MET A 4 6.63 9.27 -6.85
CA MET A 4 7.30 10.57 -6.79
C MET A 4 8.33 10.56 -5.65
N ILE A 5 7.96 10.05 -4.48
CA ILE A 5 8.89 9.91 -3.34
C ILE A 5 10.10 9.07 -3.76
N LEU A 6 9.89 7.91 -4.39
CA LEU A 6 10.99 7.06 -4.87
C LEU A 6 11.90 7.77 -5.88
N LYS A 7 11.32 8.59 -6.77
CA LYS A 7 12.08 9.35 -7.78
C LYS A 7 12.97 10.44 -7.14
N GLU A 8 12.47 11.14 -6.13
CA GLU A 8 13.20 12.22 -5.44
C GLU A 8 14.19 11.72 -4.37
N SER A 9 14.00 10.48 -3.90
CA SER A 9 14.76 9.91 -2.78
C SER A 9 16.28 9.89 -2.97
N PRO A 10 16.86 9.56 -4.15
CA PRO A 10 18.31 9.60 -4.34
C PRO A 10 18.91 11.00 -4.10
N GLY A 11 18.28 12.05 -4.63
CA GLY A 11 18.77 13.43 -4.49
C GLY A 11 18.65 13.97 -3.06
N LYS A 12 17.61 13.56 -2.33
CA LYS A 12 17.37 13.96 -0.93
C LYS A 12 17.99 13.00 0.10
N LYS A 13 18.58 11.89 -0.37
CA LYS A 13 19.15 10.80 0.46
C LYS A 13 18.14 10.20 1.45
N TYR A 14 16.86 10.16 1.08
CA TYR A 14 15.83 9.58 1.92
C TYR A 14 16.04 8.08 2.11
N ARG A 15 15.86 7.63 3.36
CA ARG A 15 15.92 6.23 3.80
C ARG A 15 14.52 5.62 3.79
N ILE A 16 14.40 4.45 3.17
CA ILE A 16 13.11 3.82 2.93
C ILE A 16 13.08 2.43 3.57
N TYR A 17 11.93 2.08 4.15
CA TYR A 17 11.64 0.73 4.65
C TYR A 17 10.36 0.19 3.98
N LEU A 18 10.36 -1.09 3.59
CA LEU A 18 9.22 -1.76 2.96
C LEU A 18 8.64 -2.85 3.87
N LEU A 19 7.43 -2.66 4.38
CA LEU A 19 6.73 -3.65 5.21
C LEU A 19 5.51 -4.20 4.46
N GLY A 20 5.46 -5.49 4.15
CA GLY A 20 4.24 -6.12 3.65
C GLY A 20 4.45 -7.13 2.52
N SER A 21 3.35 -7.50 1.87
CA SER A 21 3.28 -8.57 0.87
C SER A 21 3.73 -9.96 1.39
N LYS A 22 3.80 -10.96 0.51
CA LYS A 22 4.23 -12.33 0.84
C LYS A 22 5.73 -12.41 1.12
N PRO A 23 6.20 -13.44 1.85
CA PRO A 23 7.63 -13.72 2.01
C PRO A 23 8.38 -13.66 0.67
N GLY A 24 9.53 -12.98 0.67
CA GLY A 24 10.37 -12.77 -0.52
C GLY A 24 9.93 -11.63 -1.46
N ILE A 25 8.70 -11.14 -1.39
CA ILE A 25 8.20 -10.10 -2.32
C ILE A 25 8.78 -8.72 -1.98
N ALA A 26 8.83 -8.33 -0.71
CA ALA A 26 9.42 -7.05 -0.28
C ALA A 26 10.92 -6.97 -0.62
N LYS A 27 11.64 -8.09 -0.48
CA LYS A 27 13.05 -8.23 -0.91
C LYS A 27 13.21 -8.01 -2.42
N LEU A 28 12.38 -8.67 -3.22
CA LEU A 28 12.40 -8.52 -4.68
C LEU A 28 12.04 -7.10 -5.12
N ALA A 29 11.03 -6.49 -4.48
CA ALA A 29 10.66 -5.10 -4.72
C ALA A 29 11.84 -4.17 -4.40
N SER A 30 12.53 -4.39 -3.28
CA SER A 30 13.72 -3.62 -2.90
C SER A 30 14.80 -3.67 -3.99
N ALA A 31 15.13 -4.86 -4.49
CA ALA A 31 16.11 -5.02 -5.57
C ALA A 31 15.71 -4.27 -6.85
N LYS A 32 14.45 -4.41 -7.30
CA LYS A 32 13.95 -3.74 -8.51
C LYS A 32 13.84 -2.22 -8.35
N ILE A 33 13.51 -1.74 -7.16
CA ILE A 33 13.49 -0.30 -6.89
C ILE A 33 14.91 0.27 -6.95
N LYS A 34 15.91 -0.44 -6.40
CA LYS A 34 17.32 -0.02 -6.49
C LYS A 34 17.84 0.01 -7.93
N GLU A 35 17.47 -0.98 -8.74
CA GLU A 35 17.77 -1.02 -10.17
C GLU A 35 17.16 0.18 -10.92
N LYS A 36 15.88 0.47 -10.63
CA LYS A 36 15.13 1.54 -11.31
C LYS A 36 15.53 2.95 -10.87
N TYR A 37 15.96 3.11 -9.63
CA TYR A 37 16.32 4.41 -9.03
C TYR A 37 17.74 4.35 -8.43
N PRO A 38 18.79 4.52 -9.26
CA PRO A 38 20.16 4.49 -8.78
C PRO A 38 20.40 5.46 -7.62
N GLY A 39 21.10 5.02 -6.57
CA GLY A 39 21.40 5.82 -5.39
C GLY A 39 20.29 5.87 -4.33
N ILE A 40 19.15 5.19 -4.54
CA ILE A 40 18.09 5.10 -3.54
C ILE A 40 18.53 4.25 -2.32
N LYS A 41 18.17 4.70 -1.12
CA LYS A 41 18.46 3.97 0.13
C LYS A 41 17.25 3.21 0.62
N ILE A 42 17.29 1.88 0.48
CA ILE A 42 16.33 0.98 1.11
C ILE A 42 17.07 0.26 2.23
N GLU A 43 16.80 0.69 3.46
CA GLU A 43 17.52 0.31 4.69
C GLU A 43 17.01 -1.01 5.28
N GLY A 44 15.78 -1.38 4.94
CA GLY A 44 15.17 -2.62 5.40
C GLY A 44 13.91 -2.99 4.63
N TYR A 45 13.51 -4.25 4.83
CA TYR A 45 12.25 -4.76 4.31
C TYR A 45 11.80 -5.95 5.17
N HIS A 46 10.49 -6.14 5.29
CA HIS A 46 9.89 -7.28 5.95
C HIS A 46 8.60 -7.69 5.25
N HIS A 47 8.24 -8.98 5.28
CA HIS A 47 6.96 -9.44 4.73
C HIS A 47 5.79 -9.10 5.66
N GLY A 48 4.56 -9.19 5.16
CA GLY A 48 3.35 -8.87 5.91
C GLY A 48 2.79 -10.01 6.77
N TYR A 49 3.35 -11.22 6.70
CA TYR A 49 2.84 -12.40 7.41
C TYR A 49 3.65 -12.65 8.68
N PHE A 50 3.31 -11.97 9.77
CA PHE A 50 4.05 -12.03 11.03
C PHE A 50 3.11 -12.23 12.21
N SER A 51 3.62 -12.85 13.27
CA SER A 51 2.95 -12.99 14.57
C SER A 51 3.07 -11.71 15.41
N ILE A 52 2.44 -11.68 16.59
CA ILE A 52 2.56 -10.56 17.54
C ILE A 52 4.02 -10.44 18.05
N ASP A 53 4.66 -11.56 18.37
CA ASP A 53 6.07 -11.56 18.83
C ASP A 53 7.03 -11.07 17.74
N ASP A 54 6.69 -11.31 16.47
CA ASP A 54 7.44 -10.79 15.34
C ASP A 54 7.18 -9.31 15.11
N GLU A 55 5.97 -8.81 15.40
CA GLU A 55 5.61 -7.40 15.25
C GLU A 55 6.52 -6.50 16.09
N GLU A 56 6.75 -6.83 17.35
CA GLU A 56 7.69 -6.08 18.19
C GLU A 56 9.10 -6.05 17.61
N LYS A 57 9.57 -7.17 17.06
CA LYS A 57 10.90 -7.26 16.44
C LYS A 57 10.97 -6.42 15.18
N ILE A 58 9.90 -6.38 14.39
CA ILE A 58 9.78 -5.55 13.19
C ILE A 58 9.83 -4.07 13.56
N ILE A 59 9.09 -3.65 14.59
CA ILE A 59 9.11 -2.25 15.07
C ILE A 59 10.51 -1.88 15.56
N LYS A 60 11.16 -2.76 16.35
CA LYS A 60 12.54 -2.57 16.80
C LYS A 60 13.52 -2.44 15.63
N ASP A 61 13.40 -3.29 14.60
CA ASP A 61 14.24 -3.19 13.38
C ASP A 61 13.97 -1.89 12.62
N ILE A 62 12.71 -1.51 12.40
CA ILE A 62 12.34 -0.24 11.75
C ILE A 62 12.98 0.93 12.49
N ASN A 63 12.82 1.01 13.81
CA ASN A 63 13.35 2.10 14.62
C ASN A 63 14.88 2.10 14.67
N TYR A 64 15.52 0.93 14.64
CA TYR A 64 16.97 0.84 14.53
C TYR A 64 17.47 1.39 13.19
N LYS A 65 16.76 1.11 12.08
CA LYS A 65 17.10 1.61 10.74
C LYS A 65 16.75 3.07 10.51
N LYS A 66 15.85 3.65 11.32
CA LYS A 66 15.39 5.05 11.28
C LYS A 66 15.02 5.54 9.87
N PRO A 67 14.10 4.86 9.14
CA PRO A 67 13.73 5.30 7.80
C PRO A 67 13.01 6.65 7.84
N ASP A 68 13.21 7.46 6.80
CA ASP A 68 12.39 8.66 6.58
C ASP A 68 10.97 8.26 6.13
N PHE A 69 10.88 7.20 5.30
CA PHE A 69 9.61 6.69 4.79
C PHE A 69 9.43 5.21 5.10
N LEU A 70 8.35 4.87 5.79
CA LEU A 70 7.86 3.51 5.96
C LEU A 70 6.67 3.27 5.02
N PHE A 71 6.85 2.38 4.04
CA PHE A 71 5.78 1.97 3.14
C PHE A 71 5.17 0.64 3.59
N VAL A 72 3.88 0.68 3.94
CA VAL A 72 3.13 -0.46 4.50
C VAL A 72 2.17 -1.03 3.46
N GLY A 73 2.41 -2.26 3.03
CA GLY A 73 1.62 -3.03 2.07
C GLY A 73 1.00 -4.28 2.68
N LEU A 74 0.28 -4.15 3.80
CA LEU A 74 -0.43 -5.25 4.47
C LEU A 74 -1.83 -5.51 3.88
N GLY A 75 -2.30 -4.59 3.03
CA GLY A 75 -3.64 -4.61 2.44
C GLY A 75 -4.69 -4.03 3.39
N ALA A 76 -5.75 -3.46 2.83
CA ALA A 76 -6.86 -2.93 3.60
C ALA A 76 -7.76 -4.06 4.12
N PRO A 77 -8.32 -3.95 5.35
CA PRO A 77 -8.18 -2.84 6.30
C PRO A 77 -6.98 -2.99 7.27
N ARG A 78 -6.15 -4.04 7.10
CA ARG A 78 -5.10 -4.39 8.07
C ARG A 78 -3.99 -3.33 8.15
N GLN A 79 -3.62 -2.74 7.01
CA GLN A 79 -2.57 -1.72 6.98
C GLN A 79 -2.98 -0.46 7.75
N GLU A 80 -4.24 -0.01 7.65
CA GLU A 80 -4.71 1.19 8.34
C GLU A 80 -4.71 0.97 9.85
N LYS A 81 -5.20 -0.19 10.29
CA LYS A 81 -5.19 -0.59 11.71
C LYS A 81 -3.78 -0.69 12.26
N TRP A 82 -2.91 -1.43 11.58
CA TRP A 82 -1.53 -1.62 12.01
C TRP A 82 -0.78 -0.29 12.13
N ILE A 83 -0.97 0.63 11.15
CA ILE A 83 -0.38 1.97 11.22
C ILE A 83 -0.95 2.73 12.42
N PHE A 84 -2.27 2.75 12.59
CA PHE A 84 -2.91 3.49 13.67
C PHE A 84 -2.46 3.00 15.06
N GLU A 85 -2.38 1.67 15.24
CA GLU A 85 -2.00 1.03 16.51
C GLU A 85 -0.52 1.22 16.84
N ASN A 86 0.36 1.36 15.84
CA ASN A 86 1.80 1.39 16.05
C ASN A 86 2.45 2.75 15.76
N LEU A 87 1.70 3.77 15.33
CA LEU A 87 2.28 5.05 14.88
C LEU A 87 3.13 5.71 15.96
N GLU A 88 2.68 5.67 17.22
CA GLU A 88 3.39 6.26 18.37
C GLU A 88 4.68 5.48 18.73
N HIS A 89 4.79 4.23 18.27
CA HIS A 89 5.95 3.37 18.52
C HIS A 89 6.97 3.39 17.38
N LEU A 90 6.73 4.14 16.30
CA LEU A 90 7.57 4.17 15.10
C LEU A 90 8.40 5.46 15.02
N ASP A 91 9.73 5.33 15.03
CA ASP A 91 10.68 6.43 14.79
C ASP A 91 10.85 6.66 13.27
N VAL A 92 9.77 7.12 12.63
CA VAL A 92 9.70 7.37 11.17
C VAL A 92 9.08 8.74 10.90
N LYS A 93 9.55 9.45 9.88
CA LYS A 93 8.99 10.77 9.54
C LYS A 93 7.64 10.68 8.85
N VAL A 94 7.48 9.67 7.98
CA VAL A 94 6.24 9.42 7.23
C VAL A 94 5.97 7.92 7.18
N CYS A 95 4.80 7.51 7.67
CA CYS A 95 4.26 6.17 7.51
C CYS A 95 3.09 6.21 6.52
N MET A 96 3.09 5.32 5.53
CA MET A 96 2.10 5.35 4.44
C MET A 96 1.64 3.96 4.04
N GLY A 97 0.33 3.73 4.09
CA GLY A 97 -0.32 2.58 3.48
C GLY A 97 -0.25 2.66 1.95
N ILE A 98 0.37 1.68 1.30
CA ILE A 98 0.57 1.64 -0.16
C ILE A 98 -0.21 0.50 -0.84
N GLY A 99 -1.01 -0.25 -0.08
CA GLY A 99 -1.76 -1.39 -0.59
C GLY A 99 -0.86 -2.40 -1.30
N GLY A 100 -1.32 -2.93 -2.43
CA GLY A 100 -0.56 -3.90 -3.24
C GLY A 100 0.59 -3.31 -4.06
N SER A 101 1.09 -2.11 -3.76
CA SER A 101 2.15 -1.49 -4.56
C SER A 101 3.48 -2.24 -4.47
N ILE A 102 3.76 -2.91 -3.35
CA ILE A 102 4.97 -3.76 -3.20
C ILE A 102 4.99 -4.86 -4.27
N ASP A 103 3.87 -5.57 -4.48
CA ASP A 103 3.73 -6.61 -5.50
C ASP A 103 3.91 -6.09 -6.93
N ILE A 104 3.52 -4.84 -7.19
CA ILE A 104 3.73 -4.18 -8.49
C ILE A 104 5.22 -3.93 -8.72
N PHE A 105 5.93 -3.37 -7.73
CA PHE A 105 7.37 -3.13 -7.83
C PHE A 105 8.18 -4.43 -7.91
N ALA A 106 7.74 -5.48 -7.22
CA ALA A 106 8.30 -6.81 -7.37
C ALA A 106 8.06 -7.43 -8.77
N GLY A 107 7.19 -6.83 -9.59
CA GLY A 107 6.79 -7.33 -10.91
C GLY A 107 5.91 -8.59 -10.85
N LYS A 108 5.29 -8.86 -9.70
CA LYS A 108 4.39 -10.01 -9.49
C LYS A 108 2.95 -9.68 -9.89
N VAL A 109 2.58 -8.40 -9.84
CA VAL A 109 1.27 -7.91 -10.29
C VAL A 109 1.48 -6.80 -11.33
N LYS A 110 0.81 -6.93 -12.48
CA LYS A 110 0.73 -5.85 -13.46
C LYS A 110 -0.25 -4.77 -12.98
N ARG A 111 0.19 -3.50 -13.01
CA ARG A 111 -0.65 -2.33 -12.74
C ARG A 111 -1.76 -2.20 -13.80
N ALA A 112 -2.88 -1.58 -13.44
CA ALA A 112 -3.92 -1.27 -14.43
C ALA A 112 -3.36 -0.36 -15.54
N PRO A 113 -3.86 -0.44 -16.78
CA PRO A 113 -3.47 0.49 -17.85
C PRO A 113 -3.69 1.95 -17.45
N LEU A 114 -2.92 2.87 -18.02
CA LEU A 114 -2.95 4.29 -17.65
C LEU A 114 -4.34 4.93 -17.80
N ILE A 115 -5.13 4.49 -18.79
CA ILE A 115 -6.50 4.97 -19.00
C ILE A 115 -7.36 4.66 -17.77
N PHE A 116 -7.31 3.44 -17.25
CA PHE A 116 -8.04 3.05 -16.05
C PHE A 116 -7.54 3.79 -14.79
N GLN A 117 -6.24 4.05 -14.68
CA GLN A 117 -5.69 4.86 -13.58
C GLN A 117 -6.19 6.31 -13.65
N LYS A 118 -6.16 6.93 -14.84
CA LYS A 118 -6.61 8.31 -15.06
C LYS A 118 -8.12 8.48 -14.84
N LEU A 119 -8.91 7.47 -15.18
CA LEU A 119 -10.36 7.46 -14.97
C LEU A 119 -10.78 7.05 -13.55
N GLY A 120 -9.84 6.73 -12.65
CA GLY A 120 -10.16 6.21 -11.31
C GLY A 120 -10.79 4.80 -11.32
N LEU A 121 -10.76 4.11 -12.46
CA LEU A 121 -11.36 2.79 -12.71
C LEU A 121 -10.39 1.63 -12.42
N GLU A 122 -9.34 1.87 -11.63
CA GLU A 122 -8.40 0.82 -11.26
C GLU A 122 -9.07 -0.32 -10.47
N TRP A 123 -10.10 0.00 -9.69
CA TRP A 123 -10.94 -0.99 -9.00
C TRP A 123 -11.69 -1.90 -9.99
N PHE A 124 -12.18 -1.34 -11.09
CA PHE A 124 -12.93 -2.08 -12.11
C PHE A 124 -12.01 -2.97 -12.94
N TYR A 125 -10.81 -2.48 -13.30
CA TYR A 125 -9.80 -3.33 -13.94
C TYR A 125 -9.41 -4.54 -13.07
N ARG A 126 -9.27 -4.34 -11.75
CA ARG A 126 -9.00 -5.44 -10.80
C ARG A 126 -10.17 -6.41 -10.70
N LEU A 127 -11.40 -5.92 -10.78
CA LEU A 127 -12.61 -6.74 -10.79
C LEU A 127 -12.66 -7.67 -12.01
N ILE A 128 -12.39 -7.13 -13.21
CA ILE A 128 -12.32 -7.92 -14.45
C ILE A 128 -11.26 -9.02 -14.33
N LYS A 129 -10.12 -8.70 -13.70
CA LYS A 129 -9.00 -9.64 -13.59
C LYS A 129 -9.16 -10.71 -12.50
N GLU A 130 -9.91 -10.42 -11.45
CA GLU A 130 -10.20 -11.36 -10.34
C GLU A 130 -11.72 -11.46 -10.08
N PRO A 131 -12.47 -12.14 -10.98
CA PRO A 131 -13.94 -12.22 -10.88
C PRO A 131 -14.43 -12.92 -9.60
N ARG A 132 -13.59 -13.72 -8.92
CA ARG A 132 -13.90 -14.30 -7.61
C ARG A 132 -14.12 -13.25 -6.50
N ARG A 133 -13.69 -12.00 -6.69
CA ARG A 133 -13.95 -10.90 -5.74
C ARG A 133 -15.31 -10.21 -5.91
N ILE A 134 -16.06 -10.52 -6.98
CA ILE A 134 -17.34 -9.88 -7.32
C ILE A 134 -18.35 -9.96 -6.16
N GLY A 135 -18.39 -11.08 -5.44
CA GLY A 135 -19.37 -11.29 -4.35
C GLY A 135 -19.28 -10.23 -3.23
N ARG A 136 -18.08 -9.72 -2.91
CA ARG A 136 -17.90 -8.64 -1.91
C ARG A 136 -18.19 -7.24 -2.47
N MET A 137 -18.22 -7.08 -3.79
CA MET A 137 -18.40 -5.78 -4.46
C MET A 137 -19.84 -5.53 -4.95
N LEU A 138 -20.75 -6.51 -4.85
CA LEU A 138 -22.20 -6.30 -5.05
C LEU A 138 -22.82 -5.35 -4.02
N ALA A 139 -22.13 -5.10 -2.90
CA ALA A 139 -22.49 -4.02 -1.98
C ALA A 139 -22.40 -2.62 -2.61
N LEU A 140 -21.59 -2.44 -3.66
CA LEU A 140 -21.41 -1.15 -4.34
C LEU A 140 -22.62 -0.74 -5.18
N PRO A 141 -23.21 -1.59 -6.07
CA PRO A 141 -24.50 -1.31 -6.69
C PRO A 141 -25.60 -1.00 -5.67
N HIS A 142 -25.67 -1.77 -4.60
CA HIS A 142 -26.66 -1.53 -3.54
C HIS A 142 -26.43 -0.18 -2.84
N PHE A 143 -25.18 0.19 -2.56
CA PHE A 143 -24.83 1.49 -2.00
C PHE A 143 -25.15 2.65 -2.95
N VAL A 144 -24.82 2.52 -4.24
CA VAL A 144 -25.12 3.53 -5.26
C VAL A 144 -26.63 3.74 -5.40
N LEU A 145 -27.41 2.65 -5.49
CA LEU A 145 -28.86 2.72 -5.53
C LEU A 145 -29.40 3.38 -4.25
N LYS A 146 -28.90 2.98 -3.07
CA LYS A 146 -29.33 3.56 -1.79
C LYS A 146 -29.03 5.06 -1.71
N VAL A 147 -27.87 5.52 -2.18
CA VAL A 147 -27.53 6.96 -2.22
C VAL A 147 -28.43 7.72 -3.19
N LEU A 148 -28.70 7.16 -4.37
CA LEU A 148 -29.60 7.78 -5.36
C LEU A 148 -31.04 7.88 -4.84
N PHE A 149 -31.57 6.81 -4.26
CA PHE A 149 -32.94 6.78 -3.71
C PHE A 149 -33.10 7.55 -2.39
N LEU A 150 -32.04 7.72 -1.59
CA LEU A 150 -32.08 8.57 -0.39
C LEU A 150 -32.02 10.06 -0.71
N ARG A 151 -31.39 10.44 -1.84
CA ARG A 151 -31.32 11.84 -2.28
C ARG A 151 -32.69 12.39 -2.69
N ASP A 152 -33.57 11.55 -3.23
CA ASP A 152 -34.94 11.96 -3.60
C ASP A 152 -35.86 12.20 -2.40
N LYS A 153 -35.58 11.64 -1.22
CA LYS A 153 -36.43 11.81 -0.03
C LYS A 153 -36.15 13.06 0.80
N GLN A 154 -35.01 13.73 0.63
CA GLN A 154 -34.65 14.93 1.41
C GLN A 154 -34.98 16.27 0.74
N ILE A 155 -35.43 16.26 -0.53
CA ILE A 155 -35.75 17.47 -1.30
C ILE A 155 -37.27 17.75 -1.34
N SER A 156 -38.10 16.82 -0.85
CA SER A 156 -39.57 16.96 -0.80
C SER A 156 -40.17 16.98 0.61
N SER A 157 -39.43 17.44 1.62
CA SER A 157 -39.94 17.68 2.98
C SER A 157 -39.60 19.08 3.47
#